data_AF-A0A7W1CIR2-F1
#
_entry.id   AF-A0A7W1CIR2-F1
#
_cell.length_a   1.000
_cell.length_b   1.000
_cell.length_c   1.000
_cell.angle_alpha   90.00
_cell.angle_beta   90.00
_cell.angle_gamma   90.00
#
_symmetry.space_group_name_H-M   'P 1'
#
loop_
_entity.id
_entity.type
_entity.pdbx_description
1 polymer ?
#
loop_
_entity_poly.entity_id
_entity_poly.type
_entity_poly.pdbx_seq_one_letter_code
_entity_poly.pdbx_strand_id
1 'polypeptide(L)'
;MQSLSVRYETKQEETAFKQNWETFSKSKNRLAELEVQKSSAKVRLATTETLIEANRLKREELCQKKENTQSILNTAQDMKKQSEEMSDKADILASQALMLKNEGKALAEKSATLLQDVHRGLQQVQATREQQAKAMLEKLERCISVLKSKLDNFSKLNDSPENLALFEHLNALIVLGGELKSEIQPTRIAIGSVYPKLQKFILDYNGVVAKLKKI
;
A
#
# COMPACT_ATOMS: atom_id res chain seq x y z
N MET A 1 4.32 -46.89 129.00
CA MET A 1 4.11 -45.58 128.31
C MET A 1 4.86 -45.45 126.99
N GLN A 2 5.94 -46.20 126.72
CA GLN A 2 6.70 -46.08 125.45
C GLN A 2 5.97 -46.58 124.19
N SER A 3 5.00 -47.49 124.29
CA SER A 3 4.32 -48.10 123.11
C SER A 3 3.24 -47.24 122.44
N LEU A 4 2.73 -46.19 123.11
CA LEU A 4 1.73 -45.28 122.57
C LEU A 4 2.37 -44.08 121.84
N SER A 5 3.55 -43.63 122.29
CA SER A 5 4.32 -42.55 121.63
C SER A 5 4.82 -42.98 120.25
N VAL A 6 5.38 -44.19 120.16
CA VAL A 6 5.85 -44.77 118.89
C VAL A 6 4.69 -44.96 117.90
N ARG A 7 3.48 -45.29 118.37
CA ARG A 7 2.26 -45.38 117.51
C ARG A 7 1.73 -44.03 117.04
N TYR A 8 2.00 -42.95 117.78
CA TYR A 8 1.53 -41.61 117.43
C TYR A 8 2.48 -40.95 116.42
N GLU A 9 3.78 -41.12 116.62
CA GLU A 9 4.83 -40.69 115.67
C GLU A 9 4.71 -41.42 114.33
N THR A 10 4.53 -42.74 114.33
CA THR A 10 4.30 -43.52 113.09
C THR A 10 3.04 -43.09 112.33
N LYS A 11 1.95 -42.73 113.03
CA LYS A 11 0.75 -42.19 112.37
C LYS A 11 0.97 -40.80 111.77
N GLN A 12 1.72 -39.94 112.44
CA GLN A 12 2.05 -38.61 111.89
C GLN A 12 2.95 -38.73 110.66
N GLU A 13 3.95 -39.61 110.71
CA GLU A 13 4.83 -39.91 109.57
C GLU A 13 4.05 -40.51 108.38
N GLU A 14 3.10 -41.40 108.63
CA GLU A 14 2.21 -41.93 107.57
C GLU A 14 1.34 -40.83 106.94
N THR A 15 0.80 -39.90 107.72
CA THR A 15 0.02 -38.77 107.17
C THR A 15 0.89 -37.80 106.39
N ALA A 16 2.11 -37.50 106.85
CA ALA A 16 3.05 -36.65 106.15
C ALA A 16 3.52 -37.30 104.84
N PHE A 17 3.78 -38.62 104.85
CA PHE A 17 4.11 -39.38 103.66
C PHE A 17 2.97 -39.35 102.64
N LYS A 18 1.72 -39.55 103.07
CA LYS A 18 0.55 -39.46 102.17
C LYS A 18 0.39 -38.08 101.55
N GLN A 19 0.54 -37.01 102.33
CA GLN A 19 0.47 -35.63 101.80
C GLN A 19 1.62 -35.32 100.83
N ASN A 20 2.83 -35.76 101.15
CA ASN A 20 3.99 -35.61 100.26
C ASN A 20 3.82 -36.41 98.97
N TRP A 21 3.28 -37.63 99.06
CA TRP A 21 2.98 -38.47 97.90
C TRP A 21 1.89 -37.87 97.01
N GLU A 22 0.81 -37.34 97.59
CA GLU A 22 -0.22 -36.62 96.83
C GLU A 22 0.34 -35.37 96.14
N THR A 23 1.19 -34.61 96.83
CA THR A 23 1.83 -33.42 96.28
C THR A 23 2.80 -33.78 95.13
N PHE A 24 3.56 -34.85 95.30
CA PHE A 24 4.42 -35.40 94.25
C PHE A 24 3.60 -35.87 93.04
N SER A 25 2.50 -36.61 93.27
CA SER A 25 1.62 -37.08 92.21
C SER A 25 0.97 -35.93 91.45
N LYS A 26 0.52 -34.87 92.14
CA LYS A 26 -0.03 -33.66 91.51
C LYS A 26 1.03 -32.93 90.68
N SER A 27 2.24 -32.78 91.22
CA SER A 27 3.37 -32.17 90.50
C SER A 27 3.76 -32.96 89.25
N LYS A 28 3.78 -34.29 89.33
CA LYS A 28 4.05 -35.18 88.19
C LYS A 28 2.98 -35.06 87.10
N ASN A 29 1.70 -35.03 87.48
CA ASN A 29 0.60 -34.83 86.53
C ASN A 29 0.67 -33.43 85.88
N ARG A 30 1.00 -32.41 86.66
CA ARG A 30 1.18 -31.04 86.15
C ARG A 30 2.33 -30.93 85.15
N LEU A 31 3.44 -31.64 85.40
CA LEU A 31 4.56 -31.70 84.46
C LEU A 31 4.13 -32.34 83.13
N ALA A 32 3.39 -33.46 83.17
CA ALA A 32 2.88 -34.10 81.98
C ALA A 32 1.90 -33.19 81.20
N GLU A 33 1.01 -32.46 81.88
CA GLU A 33 0.15 -31.46 81.25
C GLU A 33 0.95 -30.36 80.54
N LEU A 34 2.01 -29.85 81.18
CA LEU A 34 2.87 -28.82 80.60
C LEU A 34 3.66 -29.33 79.39
N GLU A 35 4.09 -30.59 79.39
CA GLU A 35 4.74 -31.22 78.24
C GLU A 35 3.78 -31.36 77.04
N VAL A 36 2.53 -31.75 77.30
CA VAL A 36 1.47 -31.79 76.27
C VAL A 36 1.16 -30.38 75.76
N GLN A 37 1.04 -29.39 76.63
CA GLN A 37 0.79 -28.00 76.24
C GLN A 37 1.95 -27.41 75.42
N LYS A 38 3.19 -27.68 75.82
CA LYS A 38 4.40 -27.28 75.09
C LYS A 38 4.43 -27.90 73.69
N SER A 39 4.10 -29.18 73.59
CA SER A 39 4.03 -29.89 72.31
C SER A 39 2.92 -29.33 71.42
N SER A 40 1.74 -29.08 71.98
CA SER A 40 0.62 -28.42 71.29
C SER A 40 0.98 -27.00 70.81
N ALA A 41 1.67 -26.22 71.64
CA ALA A 41 2.12 -24.87 71.28
C ALA A 41 3.14 -24.90 70.13
N LYS A 42 4.09 -25.86 70.12
CA LYS A 42 5.02 -26.04 69.00
C LYS A 42 4.30 -26.36 67.69
N VAL A 43 3.31 -27.26 67.72
CA VAL A 43 2.52 -27.61 66.54
C VAL A 43 1.74 -26.40 66.02
N ARG A 44 1.12 -25.62 66.92
CA ARG A 44 0.42 -24.39 66.55
C ARG A 44 1.35 -23.37 65.91
N LEU A 45 2.54 -23.16 66.48
CA LEU A 45 3.55 -22.26 65.94
C LEU A 45 3.98 -22.68 64.52
N ALA A 46 4.34 -23.95 64.33
CA ALA A 46 4.72 -24.48 63.02
C ALA A 46 3.59 -24.35 61.98
N THR A 47 2.34 -24.56 62.41
CA THR A 47 1.16 -24.37 61.55
C THR A 47 1.01 -22.90 61.16
N THR A 48 1.17 -21.96 62.10
CA THR A 48 1.09 -20.53 61.80
C THR A 48 2.21 -20.05 60.89
N GLU A 49 3.44 -20.53 61.09
CA GLU A 49 4.58 -20.21 60.22
C GLU A 49 4.32 -20.69 58.78
N THR A 50 3.81 -21.92 58.63
CA THR A 50 3.44 -22.48 57.33
C THR A 50 2.34 -21.64 56.65
N LEU A 51 1.33 -21.21 57.40
CA LEU A 51 0.25 -20.36 56.88
C LEU A 51 0.73 -18.97 56.48
N ILE A 52 1.65 -18.37 57.25
CA ILE A 52 2.25 -17.07 56.93
C ILE A 52 3.02 -17.19 55.62
N GLU A 53 3.84 -18.23 55.48
CA GLU A 53 4.65 -18.46 54.29
C GLU A 53 3.78 -18.74 53.05
N ALA A 54 2.75 -19.56 53.18
CA ALA A 54 1.78 -19.80 52.11
C ALA A 54 1.07 -18.50 51.66
N ASN A 55 0.73 -17.62 52.60
CA ASN A 55 0.14 -16.32 52.29
C ASN A 55 1.15 -15.37 51.62
N ARG A 56 2.43 -15.41 52.00
CA ARG A 56 3.50 -14.63 51.36
C ARG A 56 3.63 -15.01 49.89
N LEU A 57 3.79 -16.31 49.61
CA LEU A 57 3.91 -16.84 48.24
C LEU A 57 2.68 -16.48 47.40
N LYS A 58 1.48 -16.64 47.94
CA LYS A 58 0.24 -16.27 47.22
C LYS A 58 0.18 -14.77 46.87
N ARG A 59 0.71 -13.89 47.73
CA ARG A 59 0.78 -12.45 47.44
C ARG A 59 1.78 -12.15 46.34
N GLU A 60 2.92 -12.83 46.34
CA GLU A 60 3.95 -12.69 45.29
C GLU A 60 3.43 -13.13 43.93
N GLU A 61 2.74 -14.27 43.86
CA GLU A 61 2.06 -14.74 42.65
C GLU A 61 1.03 -13.73 42.14
N LEU A 62 0.25 -13.13 43.03
CA LEU A 62 -0.74 -12.09 42.66
C LEU A 62 -0.07 -10.82 42.14
N CYS A 63 1.04 -10.38 42.75
CA CYS A 63 1.83 -9.25 42.26
C CYS A 63 2.38 -9.53 40.86
N GLN A 64 2.99 -10.69 40.65
CA GLN A 64 3.50 -11.09 39.33
C GLN A 64 2.39 -11.14 38.29
N LYS A 65 1.23 -11.70 38.64
CA LYS A 65 0.07 -11.76 37.74
C LYS A 65 -0.43 -10.36 37.38
N LYS A 66 -0.44 -9.43 38.33
CA LYS A 66 -0.83 -8.05 38.10
C LYS A 66 0.13 -7.35 37.13
N GLU A 67 1.44 -7.52 37.32
CA GLU A 67 2.47 -6.98 36.43
C GLU A 67 2.34 -7.54 35.02
N ASN A 68 2.17 -8.87 34.89
CA ASN A 68 1.95 -9.50 33.59
C ASN A 68 0.67 -8.98 32.91
N THR A 69 -0.41 -8.80 33.67
CA THR A 69 -1.67 -8.25 33.15
C THR A 69 -1.49 -6.82 32.66
N GLN A 70 -0.77 -5.99 33.41
CA GLN A 70 -0.49 -4.61 33.01
C GLN A 70 0.39 -4.56 31.74
N SER A 71 1.38 -5.44 31.65
CA SER A 71 2.23 -5.56 30.46
C SER A 71 1.40 -5.91 29.21
N ILE A 72 0.53 -6.92 29.33
CA ILE A 72 -0.40 -7.31 28.26
C ILE A 72 -1.32 -6.14 27.86
N LEU A 73 -1.85 -5.40 28.84
CA LEU A 73 -2.72 -4.25 28.58
C LEU A 73 -1.99 -3.16 27.78
N ASN A 74 -0.75 -2.86 28.16
CA ASN A 74 0.07 -1.88 27.46
C ASN A 74 0.36 -2.34 26.02
N THR A 75 0.74 -3.60 25.84
CA THR A 75 0.96 -4.18 24.50
C THR A 75 -0.31 -4.10 23.65
N ALA A 76 -1.48 -4.39 24.20
CA ALA A 76 -2.74 -4.30 23.48
C ALA A 76 -3.08 -2.85 23.07
N GLN A 77 -2.79 -1.87 23.93
CA GLN A 77 -2.95 -0.45 23.62
C GLN A 77 -2.00 0.01 22.52
N ASP A 78 -0.74 -0.41 22.56
CA ASP A 78 0.26 -0.11 21.53
C ASP A 78 -0.14 -0.71 20.18
N MET A 79 -0.60 -1.97 20.17
CA MET A 79 -1.11 -2.64 18.96
C MET A 79 -2.32 -1.91 18.37
N LYS A 80 -3.24 -1.44 19.22
CA LYS A 80 -4.40 -0.66 18.77
C LYS A 80 -3.94 0.62 18.07
N LYS A 81 -3.02 1.37 18.69
CA LYS A 81 -2.49 2.61 18.11
C LYS A 81 -1.79 2.36 16.78
N GLN A 82 -0.98 1.31 16.69
CA GLN A 82 -0.34 0.91 15.43
C GLN A 82 -1.37 0.56 14.34
N SER A 83 -2.46 -0.11 14.71
CA SER A 83 -3.54 -0.42 13.77
C SER A 83 -4.24 0.83 13.25
N GLU A 84 -4.49 1.82 14.12
CA GLU A 84 -5.09 3.11 13.74
C GLU A 84 -4.16 3.88 12.80
N GLU A 85 -2.86 3.98 13.13
CA GLU A 85 -1.85 4.62 12.27
C GLU A 85 -1.71 3.95 10.90
N MET A 86 -1.86 2.62 10.83
CA MET A 86 -1.84 1.88 9.58
C MET A 86 -3.11 2.12 8.74
N SER A 87 -4.26 2.26 9.38
CA SER A 87 -5.52 2.62 8.71
C SER A 87 -5.40 4.01 8.05
N ASP A 88 -4.88 4.99 8.79
CA ASP A 88 -4.69 6.35 8.26
C ASP A 88 -3.74 6.37 7.06
N LYS A 89 -2.64 5.60 7.13
CA LYS A 89 -1.72 5.45 5.99
C LYS A 89 -2.40 4.82 4.78
N ALA A 90 -3.29 3.84 4.97
CA ALA A 90 -4.02 3.22 3.89
C ALA A 90 -4.97 4.22 3.20
N ASP A 91 -5.67 5.05 3.96
CA ASP A 91 -6.57 6.07 3.43
C ASP A 91 -5.81 7.16 2.64
N ILE A 92 -4.63 7.56 3.12
CA ILE A 92 -3.73 8.48 2.41
C ILE A 92 -3.29 7.86 1.07
N LEU A 93 -2.85 6.60 1.08
CA LEU A 93 -2.41 5.91 -0.14
C LEU A 93 -3.56 5.74 -1.14
N ALA A 94 -4.77 5.43 -0.67
CA ALA A 94 -5.96 5.35 -1.52
C ALA A 94 -6.27 6.69 -2.19
N SER A 95 -6.17 7.79 -1.43
CA SER A 95 -6.37 9.15 -1.94
C SER A 95 -5.32 9.53 -2.98
N GLN A 96 -4.03 9.21 -2.73
CA GLN A 96 -2.95 9.44 -3.69
C GLN A 96 -3.14 8.63 -4.98
N ALA A 97 -3.57 7.37 -4.89
CA ALA A 97 -3.86 6.54 -6.06
C ALA A 97 -5.01 7.13 -6.90
N LEU A 98 -6.04 7.68 -6.24
CA LEU A 98 -7.15 8.35 -6.94
C LEU A 98 -6.70 9.63 -7.66
N MET A 99 -5.84 10.44 -7.03
CA MET A 99 -5.27 11.64 -7.66
C MET A 99 -4.46 11.28 -8.91
N LEU A 100 -3.53 10.33 -8.81
CA LEU A 100 -2.71 9.89 -9.94
C LEU A 100 -3.55 9.35 -11.10
N LYS A 101 -4.62 8.61 -10.80
CA LYS A 101 -5.56 8.13 -11.82
C LYS A 101 -6.27 9.28 -12.53
N ASN A 102 -6.68 10.32 -11.80
CA ASN A 102 -7.34 11.48 -12.38
C ASN A 102 -6.37 12.32 -13.24
N GLU A 103 -5.13 12.49 -12.78
CA GLU A 103 -4.07 13.14 -13.57
C GLU A 103 -3.78 12.36 -14.86
N GLY A 104 -3.65 11.04 -14.78
CA GLY A 104 -3.46 10.18 -15.95
C GLY A 104 -4.60 10.31 -16.96
N LYS A 105 -5.85 10.36 -16.49
CA LYS A 105 -7.03 10.58 -17.33
C LYS A 105 -6.98 11.95 -18.01
N ALA A 106 -6.71 13.02 -17.25
CA ALA A 106 -6.64 14.38 -17.79
C ALA A 106 -5.51 14.52 -18.83
N LEU A 107 -4.36 13.88 -18.58
CA LEU A 107 -3.24 13.86 -19.53
C LEU A 107 -3.63 13.14 -20.83
N ALA A 108 -4.28 11.97 -20.72
CA ALA A 108 -4.72 11.21 -21.89
C ALA A 108 -5.72 11.99 -22.75
N GLU A 109 -6.71 12.65 -22.12
CA GLU A 109 -7.67 13.50 -22.81
C GLU A 109 -6.99 14.67 -23.52
N LYS A 110 -6.07 15.37 -22.84
CA LYS A 110 -5.31 16.48 -23.43
C LYS A 110 -4.47 16.03 -24.62
N SER A 111 -3.77 14.91 -24.51
CA SER A 111 -2.97 14.35 -25.61
C SER A 111 -3.83 13.92 -26.80
N ALA A 112 -4.99 13.31 -26.55
CA ALA A 112 -5.90 12.89 -27.60
C ALA A 112 -6.42 14.08 -28.42
N THR A 113 -6.88 15.14 -27.75
CA THR A 113 -7.38 16.36 -28.41
C THR A 113 -6.28 17.04 -29.21
N LEU A 114 -5.08 17.18 -28.64
CA LEU A 114 -3.95 17.80 -29.33
C LEU A 114 -3.56 17.02 -30.61
N LEU A 115 -3.53 15.69 -30.54
CA LEU A 115 -3.23 14.86 -31.71
C LEU A 115 -4.30 14.98 -32.80
N GLN A 116 -5.58 15.09 -32.42
CA GLN A 116 -6.66 15.33 -33.38
C GLN A 116 -6.52 16.69 -34.06
N ASP A 117 -6.20 17.75 -33.29
CA ASP A 117 -5.99 19.08 -33.83
C ASP A 117 -4.81 19.15 -34.79
N VAL A 118 -3.68 18.52 -34.43
CA VAL A 118 -2.51 18.41 -35.32
C VAL A 118 -2.88 17.65 -36.59
N HIS A 119 -3.61 16.54 -36.48
CA HIS A 119 -4.04 15.77 -37.65
C HIS A 119 -4.92 16.59 -38.58
N ARG A 120 -5.92 17.28 -38.04
CA ARG A 120 -6.81 18.16 -38.80
C ARG A 120 -6.05 19.32 -39.45
N GLY A 121 -5.11 19.93 -38.73
CA GLY A 121 -4.24 20.99 -39.28
C GLY A 121 -3.39 20.50 -40.44
N LEU A 122 -2.79 19.31 -40.33
CA LEU A 122 -2.02 18.70 -41.42
C LEU A 122 -2.89 18.40 -42.65
N GLN A 123 -4.12 17.92 -42.46
CA GLN A 123 -5.07 17.72 -43.56
C GLN A 123 -5.42 19.03 -44.27
N GLN A 124 -5.63 20.11 -43.53
CA GLN A 124 -5.91 21.43 -44.12
C GLN A 124 -4.72 21.98 -44.91
N VAL A 125 -3.50 21.82 -44.38
CA VAL A 125 -2.27 22.20 -45.09
C VAL A 125 -2.12 21.40 -46.38
N GLN A 126 -2.38 20.08 -46.33
CA GLN A 126 -2.34 19.23 -47.52
C GLN A 126 -3.39 19.65 -48.55
N ALA A 127 -4.64 19.85 -48.14
CA ALA A 127 -5.70 20.29 -49.05
C ALA A 127 -5.37 21.64 -49.71
N THR A 128 -4.78 22.56 -48.96
CA THR A 128 -4.33 23.86 -49.48
C THR A 128 -3.22 23.69 -50.52
N ARG A 129 -2.23 22.81 -50.26
CA ARG A 129 -1.17 22.49 -51.21
C ARG A 129 -1.71 21.86 -52.49
N GLU A 130 -2.65 20.92 -52.37
CA GLU A 130 -3.31 20.30 -53.51
C GLU A 130 -4.07 21.34 -54.35
N GLN A 131 -4.75 22.29 -53.72
CA GLN A 131 -5.44 23.37 -54.43
C GLN A 131 -4.47 24.31 -55.16
N GLN A 132 -3.35 24.68 -54.53
CA GLN A 132 -2.32 25.50 -55.16
C GLN A 132 -1.68 24.79 -56.35
N ALA A 133 -1.37 23.49 -56.22
CA ALA A 133 -0.82 22.68 -57.29
C ALA A 133 -1.79 22.54 -58.47
N LYS A 134 -3.08 22.33 -58.20
CA LYS A 134 -4.14 22.35 -59.25
C LYS A 134 -4.20 23.68 -59.98
N ALA A 135 -4.21 24.80 -59.24
CA ALA A 135 -4.24 26.13 -59.86
C ALA A 135 -2.98 26.40 -60.71
N MET A 136 -1.82 25.86 -60.31
CA MET A 136 -0.59 25.97 -61.08
C MET A 136 -0.63 25.12 -62.36
N LEU A 137 -1.18 23.91 -62.29
CA LEU A 137 -1.46 23.08 -63.48
C LEU A 137 -2.40 23.78 -64.46
N GLU A 138 -3.51 24.35 -64.00
CA GLU A 138 -4.44 25.06 -64.87
C GLU A 138 -3.80 26.28 -65.57
N LYS A 139 -2.85 26.95 -64.90
CA LYS A 139 -2.05 28.02 -65.52
C LYS A 139 -1.07 27.45 -66.56
N LEU A 140 -0.37 26.37 -66.25
CA LEU A 140 0.53 25.68 -67.17
C LEU A 140 -0.20 25.19 -68.43
N GLU A 141 -1.38 24.57 -68.27
CA GLU A 141 -2.20 24.09 -69.38
C GLU A 141 -2.66 25.23 -70.29
N ARG A 142 -3.04 26.39 -69.72
CA ARG A 142 -3.33 27.60 -70.48
C ARG A 142 -2.11 28.10 -71.25
N CYS A 143 -0.94 28.17 -70.62
CA CYS A 143 0.30 28.57 -71.30
C CYS A 143 0.66 27.62 -72.45
N ILE A 144 0.55 26.31 -72.24
CA ILE A 144 0.75 25.28 -73.26
C ILE A 144 -0.23 25.46 -74.41
N SER A 145 -1.53 25.67 -74.14
CA SER A 145 -2.55 25.89 -75.16
C SER A 145 -2.27 27.14 -76.00
N VAL A 146 -1.87 28.24 -75.35
CA VAL A 146 -1.52 29.48 -76.05
C VAL A 146 -0.27 29.28 -76.92
N LEU A 147 0.77 28.63 -76.40
CA LEU A 147 1.98 28.34 -77.16
C LEU A 147 1.71 27.42 -78.36
N LYS A 148 0.90 26.37 -78.19
CA LYS A 148 0.45 25.51 -79.29
C LYS A 148 -0.26 26.30 -80.38
N SER A 149 -1.24 27.14 -80.02
CA SER A 149 -1.96 27.98 -80.99
C SER A 149 -1.05 28.96 -81.75
N LYS A 150 -0.04 29.53 -81.07
CA LYS A 150 0.98 30.37 -81.71
C LYS A 150 1.82 29.54 -82.67
N LEU A 151 2.32 28.39 -82.24
CA LEU A 151 3.10 27.47 -83.06
C LEU A 151 2.32 26.97 -84.28
N ASP A 152 1.04 26.65 -84.13
CA ASP A 152 0.14 26.23 -85.22
C ASP A 152 -0.06 27.36 -86.24
N ASN A 153 -0.18 28.61 -85.78
CA ASN A 153 -0.24 29.78 -86.64
C ASN A 153 1.09 30.07 -87.35
N PHE A 154 2.23 29.79 -86.70
CA PHE A 154 3.56 29.95 -87.26
C PHE A 154 4.01 28.80 -88.15
N SER A 155 3.49 27.57 -87.99
CA SER A 155 3.78 26.43 -88.87
C SER A 155 3.38 26.66 -90.34
N LYS A 156 2.59 27.72 -90.60
CA LYS A 156 2.22 28.21 -91.93
C LYS A 156 3.27 29.17 -92.54
N LEU A 157 4.32 29.53 -91.80
CA LEU A 157 5.40 30.45 -92.18
C LEU A 157 6.74 29.82 -91.75
N ASN A 158 7.51 29.31 -92.73
CA ASN A 158 8.84 28.68 -92.68
C ASN A 158 9.65 28.69 -91.36
N ASP A 159 10.43 27.62 -91.16
CA ASP A 159 11.40 27.36 -90.08
C ASP A 159 12.27 28.57 -89.67
N SER A 160 11.74 29.40 -88.78
CA SER A 160 12.43 30.51 -88.11
C SER A 160 13.09 30.02 -86.82
N PRO A 161 14.28 30.53 -86.43
CA PRO A 161 14.88 30.29 -85.11
C PRO A 161 13.94 30.58 -83.92
N GLU A 162 12.98 31.48 -84.11
CA GLU A 162 11.96 31.84 -83.11
C GLU A 162 10.97 30.69 -82.89
N ASN A 163 10.69 29.88 -83.92
CA ASN A 163 9.84 28.69 -83.81
C ASN A 163 10.53 27.58 -83.02
N LEU A 164 11.85 27.44 -83.15
CA LEU A 164 12.64 26.47 -82.38
C LEU A 164 12.62 26.81 -80.88
N ALA A 165 12.81 28.08 -80.54
CA ALA A 165 12.74 28.56 -79.15
C ALA A 165 11.33 28.35 -78.56
N LEU A 166 10.27 28.63 -79.33
CA LEU A 166 8.89 28.36 -78.90
C LEU A 166 8.61 26.87 -78.68
N PHE A 167 9.18 25.99 -79.50
CA PHE A 167 9.05 24.54 -79.37
C PHE A 167 9.79 23.99 -78.13
N GLU A 168 11.00 24.49 -77.84
CA GLU A 168 11.74 24.14 -76.63
C GLU A 168 11.01 24.58 -75.36
N HIS A 169 10.45 25.80 -75.34
CA HIS A 169 9.66 26.30 -74.21
C HIS A 169 8.37 25.49 -74.02
N LEU A 170 7.71 25.09 -75.12
CA LEU A 170 6.53 24.23 -75.07
C LEU A 170 6.87 22.86 -74.45
N ASN A 171 7.98 22.23 -74.87
CA ASN A 171 8.42 20.96 -74.32
C ASN A 171 8.75 21.05 -72.82
N ALA A 172 9.46 22.11 -72.40
CA ALA A 172 9.78 22.33 -71.00
C ALA A 172 8.51 22.45 -70.13
N LEU A 173 7.49 23.17 -70.60
CA LEU A 173 6.22 23.30 -69.88
C LEU A 173 5.40 22.00 -69.83
N ILE A 174 5.45 21.18 -70.90
CA ILE A 174 4.79 19.86 -70.92
C ILE A 174 5.43 18.92 -69.90
N VAL A 175 6.77 18.90 -69.80
CA VAL A 175 7.49 18.10 -68.80
C VAL A 175 7.14 18.55 -67.38
N LEU A 176 7.22 19.86 -67.10
CA LEU A 176 6.86 20.43 -65.79
C LEU A 176 5.40 20.14 -65.41
N GLY A 177 4.47 20.20 -66.37
CA GLY A 177 3.06 19.84 -66.13
C GLY A 177 2.85 18.35 -65.85
N GLY A 178 3.67 17.47 -66.45
CA GLY A 178 3.68 16.03 -66.17
C GLY A 178 4.17 15.72 -64.76
N GLU A 179 5.26 16.36 -64.34
CA GLU A 179 5.84 16.22 -63.00
C GLU A 179 4.85 16.69 -61.92
N LEU A 180 4.23 17.87 -62.07
CA LEU A 180 3.25 18.37 -61.10
C LEU A 180 2.01 17.47 -61.00
N LYS A 181 1.54 16.87 -62.12
CA LYS A 181 0.43 15.90 -62.11
C LYS A 181 0.77 14.63 -61.33
N SER A 182 2.04 14.21 -61.35
CA SER A 182 2.51 13.06 -60.57
C SER A 182 2.62 13.37 -59.07
N GLU A 183 2.98 14.60 -58.69
CA GLU A 183 3.06 15.05 -57.28
C GLU A 183 1.67 15.28 -56.64
N ILE A 184 0.64 15.64 -57.42
CA ILE A 184 -0.74 15.79 -56.93
C ILE A 184 -1.39 14.42 -56.64
N GLN A 185 -0.82 13.32 -57.12
CA GLN A 185 -1.28 12.01 -56.67
C GLN A 185 -1.04 11.89 -55.16
N PRO A 186 -2.01 11.36 -54.39
CA PRO A 186 -1.94 11.41 -52.95
C PRO A 186 -0.71 10.64 -52.49
N THR A 187 0.30 11.37 -52.02
CA THR A 187 1.28 10.81 -51.10
C THR A 187 0.46 10.29 -49.93
N ARG A 188 0.21 8.98 -49.89
CA ARG A 188 -0.41 8.32 -48.74
C ARG A 188 0.52 8.56 -47.56
N ILE A 189 0.31 9.64 -46.82
CA ILE A 189 0.97 9.85 -45.54
C ILE A 189 0.44 8.71 -44.65
N ALA A 190 1.28 7.72 -44.40
CA ALA A 190 0.95 6.50 -43.66
C ALA A 190 0.78 6.77 -42.15
N ILE A 191 -0.17 7.65 -41.80
CA ILE A 191 -0.62 7.85 -40.41
C ILE A 191 -1.43 6.63 -39.92
N GLY A 192 -1.88 5.77 -40.85
CA GLY A 192 -2.50 4.48 -40.55
C GLY A 192 -1.61 3.49 -39.77
N SER A 193 -0.31 3.75 -39.61
CA SER A 193 0.58 2.91 -38.79
C SER A 193 0.69 3.36 -37.32
N VAL A 194 0.35 4.62 -37.03
CA VAL A 194 0.49 5.23 -35.69
C VAL A 194 -0.82 5.18 -34.92
N TYR A 195 -1.95 5.42 -35.61
CA TYR A 195 -3.27 5.42 -34.98
C TYR A 195 -3.66 4.09 -34.32
N PRO A 196 -3.46 2.91 -34.96
CA PRO A 196 -3.78 1.62 -34.33
C PRO A 196 -2.87 1.31 -33.13
N LYS A 197 -1.62 1.77 -33.14
CA LYS A 197 -0.69 1.59 -32.02
C LYS A 197 -1.08 2.45 -30.82
N LEU A 198 -1.52 3.69 -31.05
CA LEU A 198 -2.07 4.56 -30.00
C LEU A 198 -3.40 4.02 -29.47
N GLN A 199 -4.27 3.52 -30.35
CA GLN A 199 -5.55 2.94 -29.96
C GLN A 199 -5.36 1.66 -29.14
N LYS A 200 -4.38 0.81 -29.51
CA LYS A 200 -3.95 -0.34 -28.72
C LYS A 200 -3.40 0.07 -27.36
N PHE A 201 -2.54 1.10 -27.29
CA PHE A 201 -2.02 1.61 -26.02
C PHE A 201 -3.12 2.11 -25.08
N ILE A 202 -4.12 2.83 -25.62
CA ILE A 202 -5.29 3.31 -24.83
C ILE A 202 -6.15 2.13 -24.35
N LEU A 203 -6.38 1.11 -25.20
CA LEU A 203 -7.11 -0.10 -24.83
C LEU A 203 -6.37 -0.91 -23.75
N ASP A 204 -5.06 -1.07 -23.89
CA ASP A 204 -4.21 -1.77 -22.92
C ASP A 204 -4.18 -1.02 -21.58
N TYR A 205 -4.05 0.31 -21.60
CA TYR A 205 -4.12 1.15 -20.40
C TYR A 205 -5.47 1.02 -19.69
N ASN A 206 -6.58 1.09 -20.43
CA ASN A 206 -7.93 0.89 -19.88
C ASN A 206 -8.13 -0.51 -19.31
N GLY A 207 -7.53 -1.54 -19.93
CA GLY A 207 -7.53 -2.92 -19.44
C GLY A 207 -6.79 -3.08 -18.11
N VAL A 208 -5.65 -2.40 -17.94
CA VAL A 208 -4.91 -2.36 -16.67
C VAL A 208 -5.71 -1.62 -15.60
N VAL A 209 -6.30 -0.47 -15.92
CA VAL A 209 -7.16 0.30 -15.00
C VAL A 209 -8.39 -0.51 -14.57
N ALA A 210 -8.97 -1.31 -15.47
CA ALA A 210 -10.10 -2.19 -15.16
C ALA A 210 -9.72 -3.35 -14.22
N LYS A 211 -8.51 -3.91 -14.35
CA LYS A 211 -7.98 -4.93 -13.42
C LYS A 211 -7.70 -4.34 -12.04
N LEU A 212 -7.17 -3.12 -11.96
CA LEU A 212 -6.92 -2.43 -10.70
C LEU A 212 -8.20 -2.02 -9.96
N LYS A 213 -9.35 -1.93 -10.63
CA LYS A 213 -10.67 -1.69 -10.00
C LYS A 213 -11.32 -2.94 -9.40
N LYS A 214 -10.79 -4.14 -9.65
CA LYS A 214 -11.34 -5.43 -9.19
C LYS A 214 -10.61 -6.02 -7.98
N ILE A 215 -9.56 -5.34 -7.50
CA ILE A 215 -8.83 -5.62 -6.27
C ILE A 215 -9.32 -4.58 -5.25
#